data_AF-A0A1I8G3G0-F1
#
_entry.id   AF-A0A1I8G3G0-F1
#
_cell.length_a   1.000
_cell.length_b   1.000
_cell.length_c   1.000
_cell.angle_alpha   90.00
_cell.angle_beta   90.00
_cell.angle_gamma   90.00
#
_symmetry.space_group_name_H-M   'P 1'
#
loop_
_entity.id
_entity.type
_entity.pdbx_description
1 polymer ?
#
loop_
_entity_poly.entity_id
_entity_poly.type
_entity_poly.pdbx_seq_one_letter_code
_entity_poly.pdbx_strand_id
1 'polypeptide(L)'
;MTVEFCGGFCSLGGFPYFGVQDKMQCFCGSSYGRFGISNEADCNYPCSGNSSQVCGGRWRNSVFSLTYPKRRCFKQSQMPSLNVSSTLPTSWSIAAQTALDCLIPCEASADCQAVIFSGQQRLCHLLRFAYPPASLSITDGDYFVRG
;
A
#
# COMPACT_ATOMS: atom_id res chain seq x y z
N MET A 1 -4.65 -10.84 -14.33
CA MET A 1 -4.93 -9.56 -13.66
C MET A 1 -6.43 -9.33 -13.67
N THR A 2 -7.04 -8.97 -12.53
CA THR A 2 -8.43 -8.49 -12.45
C THR A 2 -8.44 -7.12 -11.77
N VAL A 3 -9.52 -6.36 -11.91
CA VAL A 3 -9.66 -5.06 -11.24
C VAL A 3 -9.60 -5.24 -9.73
N GLU A 4 -10.26 -6.28 -9.18
CA GLU A 4 -10.28 -6.56 -7.75
C GLU A 4 -8.91 -6.98 -7.23
N PHE A 5 -8.15 -7.77 -8.00
CA PHE A 5 -6.81 -8.16 -7.61
C PHE A 5 -5.89 -6.94 -7.50
N CYS A 6 -5.94 -6.04 -8.48
CA CYS A 6 -5.14 -4.81 -8.45
C CYS A 6 -5.57 -3.88 -7.31
N GLY A 7 -6.88 -3.68 -7.12
CA GLY A 7 -7.41 -2.88 -6.03
C GLY A 7 -7.04 -3.46 -4.66
N GLY A 8 -7.17 -4.77 -4.50
CA GLY A 8 -6.74 -5.49 -3.30
C GLY A 8 -5.25 -5.29 -3.05
N PHE A 9 -4.40 -5.51 -4.06
CA PHE A 9 -2.96 -5.31 -3.96
C PHE A 9 -2.60 -3.86 -3.58
N CYS A 10 -3.23 -2.86 -4.18
CA CYS A 10 -2.96 -1.47 -3.83
C CYS A 10 -3.54 -1.09 -2.46
N SER A 11 -4.59 -1.77 -2.00
CA SER A 11 -5.14 -1.57 -0.65
C SER A 11 -4.18 -2.01 0.46
N LEU A 12 -3.34 -3.01 0.19
CA LEU A 12 -2.27 -3.46 1.07
C LEU A 12 -1.19 -2.38 1.30
N GLY A 13 -0.99 -1.51 0.31
CA GLY A 13 -0.13 -0.33 0.43
C GLY A 13 -0.84 0.92 0.97
N GLY A 14 -2.13 0.83 1.28
CA GLY A 14 -2.94 1.96 1.73
C GLY A 14 -3.03 3.10 0.71
N PHE A 15 -2.85 2.79 -0.58
CA PHE A 15 -2.93 3.81 -1.63
C PHE A 15 -4.37 4.26 -1.84
N PRO A 16 -4.64 5.56 -1.97
CA PRO A 16 -5.98 6.06 -2.25
C PRO A 16 -6.46 5.72 -3.66
N TYR A 17 -5.55 5.42 -4.59
CA TYR A 17 -5.90 5.11 -5.98
C TYR A 17 -5.10 3.92 -6.51
N PHE A 18 -5.71 3.22 -7.45
CA PHE A 18 -5.02 2.26 -8.30
C PHE A 18 -5.43 2.43 -9.76
N GLY A 19 -4.60 1.93 -10.65
CA GLY A 19 -4.86 1.92 -12.08
C GLY A 19 -4.46 0.60 -12.72
N VAL A 20 -5.21 0.21 -13.74
CA VAL A 20 -4.91 -0.96 -14.58
C VAL A 20 -4.67 -0.52 -16.02
N GLN A 21 -3.68 -1.13 -16.67
CA GLN A 21 -3.28 -0.81 -18.04
C GLN A 21 -2.97 -2.10 -18.80
N ASP A 22 -3.18 -2.05 -20.12
CA ASP A 22 -2.74 -3.08 -21.06
C ASP A 22 -3.05 -4.52 -20.62
N LYS A 23 -4.28 -4.74 -20.13
CA LYS A 23 -4.83 -6.04 -19.69
C LYS A 23 -4.23 -6.64 -18.43
N MET A 24 -2.96 -6.37 -18.13
CA MET A 24 -2.18 -7.09 -17.13
C MET A 24 -1.42 -6.22 -16.13
N GLN A 25 -1.25 -4.93 -16.39
CA GLN A 25 -0.46 -4.06 -15.53
C GLN A 25 -1.32 -3.51 -14.40
N CYS A 26 -0.72 -3.36 -13.22
CA CYS A 26 -1.34 -2.78 -12.03
C CYS A 26 -0.42 -1.71 -11.45
N PHE A 27 -0.99 -0.56 -11.12
CA PHE A 27 -0.29 0.60 -10.60
C PHE A 27 -1.00 1.10 -9.35
N CYS A 28 -0.24 1.42 -8.31
CA CYS A 28 -0.76 2.03 -7.09
C CYS A 28 -0.21 3.45 -6.97
N GLY A 29 -1.02 4.39 -6.50
CA GLY A 29 -0.58 5.78 -6.40
C GLY A 29 -1.38 6.62 -5.41
N SER A 30 -0.69 7.61 -4.83
CA SER A 30 -1.31 8.62 -3.95
C SER A 30 -2.03 9.73 -4.72
N SER A 31 -1.79 9.81 -6.03
CA SER A 31 -2.39 10.77 -6.96
C SER A 31 -2.49 10.15 -8.35
N TYR A 32 -3.41 10.65 -9.17
CA TYR A 32 -3.57 10.24 -10.57
C TYR A 32 -3.72 11.47 -11.47
N GLY A 33 -3.75 11.25 -12.80
CA GLY A 33 -4.03 12.33 -13.75
C GLY A 33 -2.83 13.16 -14.22
N ARG A 34 -1.59 12.77 -13.89
CA ARG A 34 -0.36 13.44 -14.39
C ARG A 34 -0.35 13.66 -15.91
N PHE A 35 -0.99 12.76 -16.66
CA PHE A 35 -1.05 12.78 -18.12
C PHE A 35 -2.40 13.25 -18.68
N GLY A 36 -3.28 13.79 -17.84
CA GLY A 36 -4.62 14.22 -18.23
C GLY A 36 -5.63 13.08 -18.37
N ILE A 37 -6.85 13.43 -18.83
CA ILE A 37 -7.96 12.51 -19.07
C ILE A 37 -7.90 12.05 -20.53
N SER A 38 -8.09 10.75 -20.77
CA SER A 38 -8.22 10.19 -22.12
C SER A 38 -9.69 10.01 -22.49
N ASN A 39 -9.95 9.77 -23.77
CA ASN A 39 -11.25 9.27 -24.20
C ASN A 39 -11.53 7.90 -23.59
N GLU A 40 -12.73 7.71 -23.03
CA GLU A 40 -13.18 6.46 -22.41
C GLU A 40 -13.12 5.29 -23.40
N ALA A 41 -13.32 5.56 -24.70
CA ALA A 41 -13.25 4.54 -25.75
C ALA A 41 -11.85 3.89 -25.87
N ASP A 42 -10.79 4.58 -25.42
CA ASP A 42 -9.42 4.04 -25.44
C ASP A 42 -9.14 3.11 -24.24
N CYS A 43 -10.04 3.05 -23.27
CA CYS A 43 -9.99 2.17 -22.10
C CYS A 43 -10.92 0.97 -22.30
N ASN A 44 -10.60 0.10 -23.26
CA ASN A 44 -11.49 -1.00 -23.68
C ASN A 44 -10.81 -2.38 -23.69
N TYR A 45 -9.62 -2.51 -23.12
CA TYR A 45 -8.87 -3.77 -23.13
C TYR A 45 -9.38 -4.70 -22.03
N PRO A 46 -9.83 -5.93 -22.35
CA PRO A 46 -10.32 -6.86 -21.34
C PRO A 46 -9.19 -7.33 -20.41
N CYS A 47 -9.48 -7.47 -19.13
CA CYS A 47 -8.51 -7.94 -18.13
C CYS A 47 -8.06 -9.38 -18.42
N SER A 48 -6.75 -9.65 -18.25
CA SER A 48 -6.18 -10.98 -18.52
C SER A 48 -6.67 -12.10 -17.61
N GLY A 49 -7.19 -11.76 -16.43
CA GLY A 49 -7.77 -12.70 -15.46
C GLY A 49 -9.29 -12.74 -15.43
N ASN A 50 -9.96 -11.79 -16.09
CA ASN A 50 -11.42 -11.76 -16.21
C ASN A 50 -11.83 -10.91 -17.42
N SER A 51 -12.19 -11.54 -18.53
CA SER A 51 -12.55 -10.83 -19.76
C SER A 51 -13.84 -10.03 -19.69
N SER A 52 -14.64 -10.20 -18.63
CA SER A 52 -15.85 -9.38 -18.38
C SER A 52 -15.52 -8.01 -17.78
N GLN A 53 -14.26 -7.78 -17.41
CA GLN A 53 -13.77 -6.53 -16.84
C GLN A 53 -12.85 -5.81 -17.81
N VAL A 54 -12.78 -4.48 -17.67
CA VAL A 54 -11.89 -3.61 -18.45
C VAL A 54 -10.65 -3.27 -17.62
N CYS A 55 -9.48 -3.48 -18.20
CA CYS A 55 -8.17 -3.21 -17.61
C CYS A 55 -7.37 -2.17 -18.42
N GLY A 56 -7.97 -1.00 -18.63
CA GLY A 56 -7.37 0.12 -19.33
C GLY A 56 -7.29 -0.10 -20.84
N GLY A 57 -6.19 0.38 -21.43
CA GLY A 57 -5.85 0.25 -22.84
C GLY A 57 -4.36 0.44 -23.06
N ARG A 58 -3.93 0.49 -24.32
CA ARG A 58 -2.51 0.70 -24.64
C ARG A 58 -2.10 2.11 -24.23
N TRP A 59 -1.24 2.23 -23.21
CA TRP A 59 -0.85 3.52 -22.59
C TRP A 59 -2.04 4.32 -22.04
N ARG A 60 -3.10 3.62 -21.61
CA ARG A 60 -4.32 4.21 -21.04
C ARG A 60 -4.70 3.48 -19.76
N ASN A 61 -4.85 4.24 -18.68
CA ASN A 61 -5.18 3.68 -17.37
C ASN A 61 -6.67 3.80 -17.11
N SER A 62 -7.35 2.69 -16.80
CA SER A 62 -8.59 2.77 -16.03
C SER A 62 -8.21 2.98 -14.58
N VAL A 63 -8.63 4.10 -13.98
CA VAL A 63 -8.24 4.53 -12.63
C VAL A 63 -9.42 4.39 -11.67
N PHE A 64 -9.17 3.88 -10.48
CA PHE A 64 -10.16 3.60 -9.46
C PHE A 64 -9.72 4.18 -8.12
N SER A 65 -10.68 4.65 -7.32
CA SER A 65 -10.45 5.10 -5.95
C SER A 65 -10.68 3.97 -4.96
N LEU A 66 -9.77 3.81 -4.00
CA LEU A 66 -9.94 2.92 -2.85
C LEU A 66 -10.53 3.73 -1.70
N THR A 67 -11.65 3.25 -1.17
CA THR A 67 -12.26 3.83 0.02
C THR A 67 -11.88 2.99 1.22
N TYR A 68 -11.13 3.58 2.14
CA TYR A 68 -10.83 2.98 3.42
C TYR A 68 -11.84 3.45 4.46
N PRO A 69 -12.37 2.57 5.33
CA PRO A 69 -13.01 3.04 6.54
C PRO A 69 -12.01 3.94 7.27
N LYS A 70 -12.40 5.16 7.62
CA LYS A 70 -11.55 6.03 8.46
C LYS A 70 -11.40 5.35 9.83
N ARG A 71 -10.40 4.48 10.01
CA ARG A 71 -9.98 4.08 11.35
C ARG A 71 -8.63 4.72 11.62
N ARG A 72 -8.69 5.78 12.43
CA ARG A 72 -7.52 6.41 13.06
C ARG A 72 -6.89 5.52 14.13
N CYS A 73 -7.19 4.22 14.15
CA CYS A 73 -6.76 3.32 15.20
C CYS A 73 -5.88 2.24 14.58
N PHE A 74 -4.64 2.19 15.04
CA PHE A 74 -3.78 1.05 14.79
C PHE A 74 -4.27 -0.17 15.57
N LYS A 75 -4.16 -1.34 14.95
CA LYS A 75 -4.42 -2.62 15.59
C LYS A 75 -3.13 -3.42 15.65
N GLN A 76 -2.87 -4.04 16.80
CA GLN A 76 -1.81 -5.04 16.90
C GLN A 76 -2.21 -6.25 16.04
N SER A 77 -1.29 -6.74 15.24
CA SER A 77 -1.50 -7.87 14.34
C SER A 77 -0.24 -8.73 14.28
N GLN A 78 -0.36 -9.94 13.75
CA GLN A 78 0.81 -10.72 13.36
C GLN A 78 1.49 -10.07 12.16
N MET A 79 2.83 -10.10 12.14
CA MET A 79 3.62 -9.62 11.02
C MET A 79 3.34 -10.51 9.79
N PRO A 80 3.04 -9.92 8.61
CA PRO A 80 2.78 -10.71 7.42
C PRO A 80 4.05 -11.38 6.91
N SER A 81 3.90 -12.56 6.28
CA SER A 81 5.00 -13.33 5.68
C SER A 81 5.47 -12.79 4.32
N LEU A 82 4.68 -11.91 3.71
CA LEU A 82 5.03 -11.25 2.46
C LEU A 82 5.86 -10.01 2.75
N ASN A 83 6.84 -9.75 1.89
CA ASN A 83 7.67 -8.57 1.94
C ASN A 83 7.42 -7.63 0.76
N VAL A 84 7.67 -6.35 0.98
CA VAL A 84 7.65 -5.36 -0.10
C VAL A 84 9.05 -5.26 -0.70
N SER A 85 9.13 -5.42 -2.03
CA SER A 85 10.34 -5.15 -2.81
C SER A 85 10.20 -3.80 -3.51
N SER A 86 11.14 -2.89 -3.25
CA SER A 86 11.19 -1.58 -3.89
C SER A 86 12.62 -1.06 -3.96
N THR A 87 12.91 -0.24 -4.96
CA THR A 87 14.16 0.52 -5.09
C THR A 87 14.17 1.79 -4.24
N LEU A 88 13.00 2.23 -3.76
CA LEU A 88 12.84 3.39 -2.89
C LEU A 88 12.74 2.98 -1.43
N PRO A 89 13.11 3.86 -0.47
CA PRO A 89 12.93 3.59 0.95
C PRO A 89 11.44 3.39 1.30
N THR A 90 11.12 2.21 1.80
CA THR A 90 9.76 1.80 2.21
C THR A 90 9.57 1.79 3.72
N SER A 91 10.64 1.99 4.50
CA SER A 91 10.61 2.14 5.95
C SER A 91 11.67 3.11 6.45
N TRP A 92 11.48 3.61 7.66
CA TRP A 92 12.47 4.38 8.40
C TRP A 92 12.37 4.07 9.89
N SER A 93 13.44 4.38 10.64
CA SER A 93 13.52 4.04 12.06
C SER A 93 13.63 5.28 12.92
N ILE A 94 12.96 5.27 14.08
CA ILE A 94 13.10 6.29 15.13
C ILE A 94 13.36 5.62 16.49
N ALA A 95 13.95 6.35 17.42
CA ALA A 95 14.02 5.90 18.80
C ALA A 95 12.62 5.91 19.44
N ALA A 96 12.28 4.86 20.18
CA ALA A 96 10.99 4.72 20.85
C ALA A 96 11.16 3.94 22.15
N GLN A 97 10.54 4.40 23.23
CA GLN A 97 10.55 3.69 24.52
C GLN A 97 9.32 2.82 24.69
N THR A 98 8.22 3.18 24.03
CA THR A 98 6.93 2.50 24.09
C THR A 98 6.33 2.36 22.70
N ALA A 99 5.36 1.45 22.54
CA ALA A 99 4.58 1.35 21.31
C ALA A 99 3.85 2.66 20.98
N LEU A 100 3.42 3.45 21.97
CA LEU A 100 2.79 4.76 21.73
C LEU A 100 3.72 5.75 21.01
N ASP A 101 5.02 5.71 21.32
CA ASP A 101 6.03 6.54 20.63
C ASP A 101 6.15 6.19 19.14
N CYS A 102 5.75 4.97 18.74
CA CYS A 102 5.61 4.60 17.33
C CYS A 102 4.31 5.10 16.70
N LEU A 103 3.20 4.92 17.41
CA LEU A 103 1.86 5.08 16.84
C LEU A 103 1.53 6.55 16.58
N ILE A 104 1.92 7.45 17.47
CA ILE A 104 1.66 8.90 17.34
C ILE A 104 2.27 9.48 16.04
N PRO A 105 3.58 9.32 15.74
CA PRO A 105 4.16 9.86 14.51
C PRO A 105 3.65 9.14 13.25
N CYS A 106 3.32 7.85 13.35
CA CYS A 106 2.72 7.13 12.24
C CYS A 106 1.29 7.61 11.95
N GLU A 107 0.50 7.93 12.99
CA GLU A 107 -0.84 8.49 12.84
C GLU A 107 -0.80 9.86 12.16
N ALA A 108 0.16 10.70 12.53
CA ALA A 108 0.37 12.02 11.95
C ALA A 108 0.86 11.98 10.48
N SER A 109 1.39 10.83 10.03
CA SER A 109 1.90 10.65 8.67
C SER A 109 0.86 9.99 7.76
N ALA A 110 0.58 10.63 6.62
CA ALA A 110 -0.22 10.02 5.55
C ALA A 110 0.51 8.84 4.88
N ASP A 111 1.85 8.88 4.90
CA ASP A 111 2.73 7.90 4.29
C ASP A 111 3.01 6.71 5.22
N CYS A 112 2.50 6.67 6.45
CA CYS A 112 2.76 5.58 7.38
C CYS A 112 1.51 4.70 7.54
N GLN A 113 1.66 3.42 7.21
CA GLN A 113 0.56 2.44 7.24
C GLN A 113 0.71 1.42 8.35
N ALA A 114 1.94 1.18 8.81
CA ALA A 114 2.20 0.24 9.89
C ALA A 114 3.48 0.61 10.65
N VAL A 115 3.65 0.05 11.84
CA VAL A 115 4.85 0.18 12.66
C VAL A 115 5.27 -1.18 13.23
N ILE A 116 6.57 -1.33 13.44
CA ILE A 116 7.16 -2.43 14.21
C ILE A 116 7.88 -1.82 15.39
N PHE A 117 7.44 -2.12 16.60
CA PHE A 117 8.08 -1.65 17.82
C PHE A 117 8.94 -2.77 18.42
N SER A 118 10.24 -2.53 18.55
CA SER A 118 11.15 -3.43 19.27
C SER A 118 11.50 -2.85 20.63
N GLY A 119 10.87 -3.38 21.68
CA GLY A 119 11.14 -2.97 23.06
C GLY A 119 12.57 -3.25 23.52
N GLN A 120 13.20 -4.31 22.99
CA GLN A 120 14.59 -4.66 23.28
C GLN A 120 15.57 -3.64 22.71
N GLN A 121 15.36 -3.23 21.46
CA GLN A 121 16.24 -2.27 20.78
C GLN A 121 15.87 -0.82 21.05
N ARG A 122 14.73 -0.55 21.72
CA ARG A 122 14.14 0.78 21.88
C ARG A 122 14.03 1.54 20.56
N LEU A 123 13.66 0.79 19.52
CA LEU A 123 13.55 1.27 18.15
C LEU A 123 12.14 1.01 17.63
N CYS A 124 11.69 1.95 16.81
CA CYS A 124 10.47 1.87 16.08
C CYS A 124 10.76 1.94 14.58
N HIS A 125 10.27 0.97 13.82
CA HIS A 125 10.29 1.02 12.37
C HIS A 125 8.92 1.45 11.86
N LEU A 126 8.86 2.60 11.20
CA LEU A 126 7.67 3.09 10.52
C LEU A 126 7.69 2.57 9.08
N LEU A 127 6.57 2.03 8.64
CA LEU A 127 6.42 1.38 7.34
C LEU A 127 5.47 2.17 6.46
N ARG A 128 5.88 2.36 5.21
CA ARG A 128 5.02 2.98 4.18
C ARG A 128 3.86 2.11 3.74
N PHE A 129 3.97 0.81 3.96
CA PHE A 129 3.02 -0.21 3.54
C PHE A 129 2.66 -1.06 4.75
N ALA A 130 1.54 -1.77 4.70
CA ALA A 130 1.18 -2.77 5.71
C ALA A 130 2.05 -4.04 5.67
N TYR A 131 3.17 -4.00 4.92
CA TYR A 131 4.06 -5.12 4.69
C TYR A 131 5.50 -4.62 4.87
N PRO A 132 6.30 -5.29 5.71
CA PRO A 132 7.67 -4.87 5.94
C PRO A 132 8.55 -5.14 4.70
N PRO A 133 9.62 -4.36 4.49
CA PRO A 133 10.68 -4.76 3.57
C PRO A 133 11.34 -6.05 4.06
N ALA A 134 11.99 -6.78 3.14
CA ALA A 134 12.66 -8.05 3.45
C ALA A 134 13.64 -7.93 4.64
N SER A 135 14.31 -6.79 4.78
CA SER A 135 15.24 -6.50 5.88
C SER A 135 14.60 -6.46 7.27
N LEU A 136 13.30 -6.18 7.35
CA LEU A 136 12.54 -6.10 8.60
C LEU A 136 11.60 -7.30 8.80
N SER A 137 11.58 -8.25 7.86
CA SER A 137 10.68 -9.40 7.90
C SER A 137 11.02 -10.43 8.99
N ILE A 138 12.20 -10.32 9.61
CA ILE A 138 12.72 -11.21 10.66
C ILE A 138 12.92 -10.40 11.96
N THR A 139 12.50 -9.12 11.98
CA THR A 139 12.66 -8.29 13.17
C THR A 139 11.62 -8.69 14.20
N ASP A 140 12.09 -9.19 15.35
CA ASP A 140 11.23 -9.42 16.50
C ASP A 140 10.72 -8.09 17.08
N GLY A 141 9.40 -7.92 17.07
CA GLY A 141 8.75 -6.72 17.59
C GLY A 141 7.23 -6.78 17.45
N ASP A 142 6.56 -5.91 18.22
CA ASP A 142 5.12 -5.74 18.14
C ASP A 142 4.75 -5.02 16.85
N TYR A 143 3.97 -5.70 16.00
CA TYR A 143 3.51 -5.17 14.72
C TYR A 143 2.13 -4.53 14.88
N PHE A 144 2.01 -3.28 14.47
CA PHE A 144 0.74 -2.55 14.45
C PHE A 144 0.46 -2.04 13.05
N VAL A 145 -0.75 -2.25 12.56
CA VAL A 145 -1.18 -1.83 11.23
C VAL A 145 -2.40 -0.92 11.33
N ARG A 146 -2.47 0.08 10.45
CA ARG A 146 -3.64 0.96 10.32
C ARG A 146 -4.82 0.12 9.80
N GLY A 147 -5.94 0.14 10.52
CA GLY A 147 -7.11 -0.73 10.28
C GLY A 147 -8.33 -0.04 9.70
#